data_AF-A0A6I2XTL9-F1
#
_entry.id   AF-A0A6I2XTL9-F1
#
_cell.length_a   1.000
_cell.length_b   1.000
_cell.length_c   1.000
_cell.angle_alpha   90.00
_cell.angle_beta   90.00
_cell.angle_gamma   90.00
#
_symmetry.space_group_name_H-M   'P 1'
#
loop_
_entity.id
_entity.type
_entity.pdbx_description
1 polymer ?
#
loop_
_entity_poly.entity_id
_entity_poly.type
_entity_poly.pdbx_seq_one_letter_code
_entity_poly.pdbx_strand_id
1 'polypeptide(L)'
;MMYAAAGLPGTAADPLDVAVLETFGETGTITASQHARRLVTWTPIRDLHLLDLSTTTWLARARGNTALMSGPRGVARDWARAVWNAYPTVDGMAWSSSTLPAGTSIVLFERAATALPAHPTINVSLGDQRMTPALARIASDYGLLLV
;
A
#
# COMPACT_ATOMS: atom_id res chain seq x y z
N MET A 1 -2.26 10.59 6.81
CA MET A 1 -2.67 9.31 6.22
C MET A 1 -1.49 8.74 5.44
N MET A 2 -1.04 7.54 5.77
CA MET A 2 0.12 6.88 5.13
C MET A 2 -0.38 5.69 4.30
N TYR A 3 0.04 5.59 3.04
CA TYR A 3 -0.26 4.46 2.15
C TYR A 3 0.94 3.50 2.11
N ALA A 4 0.68 2.20 2.19
CA ALA A 4 1.73 1.18 2.13
C ALA A 4 1.19 -0.15 1.57
N ALA A 5 2.08 -0.96 1.01
CA ALA A 5 1.79 -2.37 0.79
C ALA A 5 2.12 -3.15 2.07
N ALA A 6 1.33 -4.18 2.39
CA ALA A 6 1.48 -4.97 3.61
C ALA A 6 1.66 -6.45 3.30
N GLY A 7 2.63 -7.07 3.97
CA GLY A 7 2.76 -8.53 4.04
C GLY A 7 1.93 -9.03 5.20
N LEU A 8 0.66 -9.34 4.96
CA LEU A 8 -0.24 -9.91 5.97
C LEU A 8 -0.22 -11.44 5.90
N PRO A 9 -0.46 -12.16 7.01
CA PRO A 9 -0.63 -13.60 6.96
C PRO A 9 -1.68 -13.99 5.91
N GLY A 10 -1.31 -14.87 4.98
CA GLY A 10 -2.19 -15.33 3.89
C GLY A 10 -2.10 -14.54 2.58
N THR A 11 -1.31 -13.46 2.50
CA THR A 11 -1.01 -12.81 1.22
C THR A 11 0.12 -13.54 0.50
N ALA A 12 -0.09 -13.92 -0.76
CA ALA A 12 0.90 -14.63 -1.55
C ALA A 12 1.87 -13.70 -2.30
N ALA A 13 1.50 -12.43 -2.50
CA ALA A 13 2.33 -11.46 -3.21
C ALA A 13 3.39 -10.81 -2.29
N ASP A 14 4.57 -10.55 -2.85
CA ASP A 14 5.60 -9.75 -2.20
C ASP A 14 5.09 -8.28 -2.06
N PRO A 15 5.11 -7.70 -0.85
CA PRO A 15 4.74 -6.30 -0.64
C PRO A 15 5.56 -5.30 -1.48
N LEU A 16 6.81 -5.64 -1.83
CA LEU A 16 7.62 -4.80 -2.72
C LEU A 16 7.03 -4.73 -4.13
N ASP A 17 6.60 -5.87 -4.67
CA ASP A 17 5.96 -5.96 -5.99
C ASP A 17 4.69 -5.11 -6.01
N VAL A 18 3.85 -5.25 -4.97
CA VAL A 18 2.63 -4.45 -4.80
C VAL A 18 2.97 -2.96 -4.76
N ALA A 19 3.94 -2.55 -3.93
CA ALA A 19 4.30 -1.14 -3.79
C ALA A 19 4.83 -0.53 -5.10
N VAL A 20 5.63 -1.29 -5.87
CA VAL A 20 6.15 -0.85 -7.17
C VAL A 20 5.02 -0.75 -8.20
N LEU A 21 4.15 -1.76 -8.28
CA LEU A 21 3.03 -1.76 -9.21
C LEU A 21 2.01 -0.66 -8.91
N GLU A 22 1.68 -0.42 -7.64
CA GLU A 22 0.78 0.67 -7.23
C GLU A 22 1.39 2.06 -7.52
N THR A 23 2.72 2.17 -7.57
CA THR A 23 3.42 3.44 -7.85
C THR A 23 3.65 3.69 -9.33
N PHE A 24 4.04 2.66 -10.09
CA PHE A 24 4.54 2.79 -11.46
C PHE A 24 3.69 2.06 -12.50
N GLY A 25 2.77 1.16 -12.09
CA GLY A 25 1.98 0.33 -12.98
C GLY A 25 1.15 1.12 -13.98
N GLU A 26 0.59 2.27 -13.57
CA GLU A 26 -0.15 3.17 -14.47
C GLU A 26 0.75 3.74 -15.58
N THR A 27 2.01 4.07 -15.25
CA THR A 27 2.97 4.65 -16.21
C THR A 27 3.76 3.60 -17.01
N GLY A 28 3.75 2.35 -16.57
CA GLY A 28 4.58 1.27 -17.13
C GLY A 28 6.09 1.47 -16.98
N THR A 29 6.56 2.51 -16.29
CA THR A 29 7.98 2.88 -16.23
C THR A 29 8.44 3.08 -14.79
N ILE A 30 9.39 2.26 -14.33
CA ILE A 30 10.10 2.46 -13.06
C ILE A 30 11.20 3.49 -13.29
N THR A 31 10.98 4.71 -12.81
CA THR A 31 11.98 5.77 -12.87
C THR A 31 12.76 5.83 -11.55
N ALA A 32 13.95 5.23 -11.52
CA ALA A 32 14.78 5.14 -10.32
C ALA A 32 15.63 6.41 -10.09
N SER A 33 15.91 7.16 -11.16
CA SER A 33 16.87 8.27 -11.18
C SER A 33 16.24 9.66 -11.00
N GLN A 34 14.98 9.86 -11.38
CA GLN A 34 14.50 11.23 -11.63
C GLN A 34 14.02 12.00 -10.39
N HIS A 35 13.64 11.35 -9.28
CA HIS A 35 13.26 12.04 -8.04
C HIS A 35 13.49 11.13 -6.83
N ALA A 36 13.70 11.73 -5.65
CA ALA A 36 14.03 11.15 -4.35
C ALA A 36 13.02 10.13 -3.76
N ARG A 37 12.47 9.22 -4.59
CA ARG A 37 11.61 8.13 -4.15
C ARG A 37 12.46 7.13 -3.40
N ARG A 38 11.99 6.76 -2.21
CA ARG A 38 12.70 5.87 -1.30
C ARG A 38 11.84 4.66 -1.03
N LEU A 39 12.45 3.49 -0.99
CA LEU A 39 11.85 2.33 -0.37
C LEU A 39 11.99 2.48 1.14
N VAL A 40 10.85 2.53 1.81
CA VAL A 40 10.78 2.54 3.27
C VAL A 40 10.03 1.30 3.73
N THR A 41 10.66 0.49 4.57
CA THR A 41 10.01 -0.65 5.23
C THR A 41 10.09 -0.49 6.73
N TRP A 42 9.08 -1.00 7.42
CA TRP A 42 8.99 -0.94 8.87
C TRP A 42 8.06 -2.07 9.33
N THR A 43 8.24 -2.48 10.57
CA THR A 43 7.37 -3.45 11.23
C THR A 43 6.65 -2.72 12.37
N PRO A 44 5.32 -2.85 12.51
CA PRO A 44 4.60 -2.25 13.62
C PRO A 44 5.15 -2.74 14.98
N ILE A 45 5.21 -1.84 15.97
CA ILE A 45 5.64 -2.18 17.35
C ILE A 45 4.49 -2.66 18.25
N ARG A 46 3.26 -2.62 17.73
CA ARG A 46 2.05 -3.22 18.30
C ARG A 46 1.13 -3.66 17.16
N ASP A 47 0.16 -4.49 17.47
CA ASP A 47 -0.86 -4.89 16.50
C ASP A 47 -1.60 -3.67 15.95
N LEU A 48 -1.85 -3.73 14.64
CA LEU A 48 -2.65 -2.74 13.91
C LEU A 48 -4.08 -3.25 13.78
N HIS A 49 -5.04 -2.46 14.21
CA HIS A 49 -6.45 -2.76 14.00
C HIS A 49 -6.90 -2.14 12.68
N LEU A 50 -6.96 -2.95 11.62
CA LEU A 50 -7.33 -2.50 10.28
C LEU A 50 -8.75 -2.93 9.92
N LEU A 51 -9.51 -2.03 9.30
CA LEU A 51 -10.78 -2.37 8.68
C LEU A 51 -10.50 -3.07 7.34
N ASP A 52 -10.89 -4.33 7.23
CA ASP A 52 -10.78 -5.10 6.00
C ASP A 52 -11.95 -4.79 5.06
N LEU A 53 -11.63 -4.20 3.90
CA LEU A 53 -12.56 -3.82 2.86
C LEU A 53 -12.74 -4.89 1.76
N SER A 54 -11.86 -5.89 1.69
CA SER A 54 -11.82 -6.85 0.57
C SER A 54 -12.46 -8.20 0.89
N THR A 55 -12.36 -8.69 2.13
CA THR A 55 -12.85 -10.04 2.48
C THR A 55 -14.13 -10.05 3.29
N THR A 56 -14.52 -8.89 3.85
CA THR A 56 -15.65 -8.80 4.77
C THR A 56 -16.94 -8.35 4.09
N THR A 57 -18.08 -8.62 4.73
CA THR A 57 -19.39 -8.07 4.33
C THR A 57 -19.52 -6.57 4.61
N TRP A 58 -18.46 -5.93 5.12
CA TRP A 58 -18.48 -4.50 5.44
C TRP A 58 -18.88 -3.66 4.23
N LEU A 59 -18.32 -3.95 3.05
CA LEU A 59 -18.61 -3.19 1.83
C LEU A 59 -20.12 -3.21 1.50
N ALA A 60 -20.75 -4.39 1.61
CA ALA A 60 -22.18 -4.56 1.40
C ALA A 60 -23.02 -3.81 2.47
N ARG A 61 -22.59 -3.86 3.74
CA ARG A 61 -23.25 -3.14 4.84
C ARG A 61 -23.13 -1.63 4.73
N ALA A 62 -21.99 -1.14 4.26
CA ALA A 62 -21.74 0.27 3.99
C ALA A 62 -22.45 0.76 2.71
N ARG A 63 -23.15 -0.13 1.98
CA ARG A 63 -23.73 0.13 0.65
C ARG A 63 -22.69 0.70 -0.34
N GLY A 64 -21.43 0.34 -0.15
CA GLY A 64 -20.32 0.70 -1.01
C GLY A 64 -20.20 -0.24 -2.21
N ASN A 65 -19.34 0.13 -3.15
CA ASN A 65 -18.95 -0.72 -4.28
C ASN A 65 -17.43 -0.69 -4.45
N THR A 66 -16.89 -1.47 -5.39
CA THR A 66 -15.45 -1.58 -5.61
C THR A 66 -14.78 -0.28 -6.06
N ALA A 67 -15.54 0.72 -6.53
CA ALA A 67 -14.99 2.05 -6.87
C ALA A 67 -14.43 2.79 -5.63
N LEU A 68 -14.70 2.30 -4.42
CA LEU A 68 -14.00 2.70 -3.20
C LEU A 68 -12.49 2.43 -3.27
N MET A 69 -12.11 1.30 -3.85
CA MET A 69 -10.75 0.76 -3.82
C MET A 69 -10.00 1.05 -5.14
N SER A 70 -10.72 1.24 -6.24
CA SER A 70 -10.16 1.46 -7.59
C SER A 70 -10.66 2.73 -8.28
N GLY A 71 -11.52 3.53 -7.64
CA GLY A 71 -12.13 4.71 -8.23
C GLY A 71 -11.32 6.00 -8.08
N PRO A 72 -11.90 7.16 -8.46
CA PRO A 72 -11.21 8.44 -8.42
C PRO A 72 -10.66 8.76 -7.03
N ARG A 73 -9.44 9.32 -6.96
CA ARG A 73 -8.77 9.66 -5.69
C ARG A 73 -9.62 10.51 -4.74
N GLY A 74 -10.51 11.35 -5.28
CA GLY A 74 -11.48 12.12 -4.48
C GLY A 74 -12.43 11.23 -3.70
N VAL A 75 -13.04 10.25 -4.36
CA VAL A 75 -13.97 9.28 -3.75
C VAL A 75 -13.27 8.48 -2.66
N ALA A 76 -12.08 7.95 -2.95
CA ALA A 76 -11.30 7.19 -1.96
C ALA A 76 -10.99 8.02 -0.69
N ARG A 77 -10.68 9.31 -0.85
CA ARG A 77 -10.41 10.23 0.28
C ARG A 77 -11.67 10.57 1.09
N ASP A 78 -12.82 10.70 0.43
CA ASP A 78 -14.10 10.95 1.12
C ASP A 78 -14.47 9.77 2.00
N TRP A 79 -14.30 8.56 1.46
CA TRP A 79 -14.52 7.33 2.20
C TRP A 79 -13.52 7.13 3.35
N ALA A 80 -12.24 7.39 3.12
CA ALA A 80 -11.24 7.39 4.17
C ALA A 80 -11.64 8.28 5.36
N ARG A 81 -12.15 9.50 5.08
CA ARG A 81 -12.64 10.42 6.10
C ARG A 81 -13.91 9.91 6.78
N ALA A 82 -14.83 9.32 6.04
CA ALA A 82 -16.04 8.72 6.62
C ALA A 82 -15.71 7.56 7.57
N VAL A 83 -14.82 6.65 7.18
CA VAL A 83 -14.35 5.55 8.03
C VAL A 83 -13.62 6.08 9.25
N TRP A 84 -12.73 7.06 9.08
CA TRP A 84 -12.02 7.69 10.17
C TRP A 84 -12.96 8.26 11.25
N ASN A 85 -14.04 8.92 10.82
CA ASN A 85 -15.07 9.46 11.71
C ASN A 85 -15.92 8.37 12.39
N ALA A 86 -16.33 7.36 11.62
CA ALA A 86 -17.25 6.32 12.10
C ALA A 86 -16.60 5.28 13.03
N TYR A 87 -15.30 5.03 12.87
CA TYR A 87 -14.57 4.00 13.60
C TYR A 87 -13.41 4.61 14.40
N PRO A 88 -13.65 5.17 15.61
CA PRO A 88 -12.63 5.88 16.38
C PRO A 88 -11.46 4.99 16.82
N THR A 89 -11.64 3.68 16.86
CA THR A 89 -10.66 2.70 17.35
C THR A 89 -9.83 2.04 16.25
N VAL A 90 -10.11 2.32 14.98
CA VAL A 90 -9.39 1.71 13.86
C VAL A 90 -8.12 2.50 13.55
N ASP A 91 -7.02 1.78 13.33
CA ASP A 91 -5.72 2.34 12.95
C ASP A 91 -5.66 2.65 11.44
N GLY A 92 -6.52 2.00 10.64
CA GLY A 92 -6.48 2.13 9.19
C GLY A 92 -7.44 1.21 8.46
N MET A 93 -7.22 1.07 7.16
CA MET A 93 -7.99 0.19 6.28
C MET A 93 -7.05 -0.69 5.45
N ALA A 94 -7.50 -1.89 5.10
CA ALA A 94 -6.80 -2.83 4.25
C ALA A 94 -7.71 -3.29 3.10
N TRP A 95 -7.13 -3.47 1.93
CA TRP A 95 -7.82 -4.01 0.76
C TRP A 95 -6.86 -4.75 -0.16
N SER A 96 -7.39 -5.64 -1.00
CA SER A 96 -6.62 -6.30 -2.05
C SER A 96 -6.14 -5.27 -3.08
N SER A 97 -4.86 -5.31 -3.44
CA SER A 97 -4.31 -4.42 -4.47
C SER A 97 -5.09 -4.58 -5.77
N SER A 98 -5.35 -3.44 -6.41
CA SER A 98 -6.08 -3.41 -7.69
C SER A 98 -5.23 -3.96 -8.84
N THR A 99 -3.91 -3.83 -8.74
CA THR A 99 -2.95 -4.26 -9.76
C THR A 99 -2.48 -5.70 -9.51
N LEU A 100 -2.33 -6.11 -8.25
CA LEU A 100 -1.92 -7.46 -7.88
C LEU A 100 -2.89 -8.04 -6.84
N PRO A 101 -3.99 -8.71 -7.24
CA PRO A 101 -5.07 -9.11 -6.32
C PRO A 101 -4.64 -10.01 -5.15
N ALA A 102 -3.52 -10.73 -5.29
CA ALA A 102 -2.94 -11.57 -4.24
C ALA A 102 -2.13 -10.79 -3.18
N GLY A 103 -1.98 -9.48 -3.37
CA GLY A 103 -1.31 -8.57 -2.46
C GLY A 103 -2.28 -7.64 -1.74
N THR A 104 -1.81 -7.07 -0.63
CA THR A 104 -2.61 -6.18 0.21
C THR A 104 -2.04 -4.77 0.21
N SER A 105 -2.92 -3.81 -0.07
CA SER A 105 -2.68 -2.40 0.14
C SER A 105 -3.34 -1.96 1.43
N ILE A 106 -2.65 -1.14 2.20
CA ILE A 106 -3.15 -0.58 3.45
C ILE A 106 -3.03 0.92 3.44
N VAL A 107 -3.86 1.52 4.28
CA VAL A 107 -3.73 2.92 4.61
C VAL A 107 -3.90 3.13 6.10
N LEU A 108 -3.02 3.93 6.68
CA LEU A 108 -2.98 4.19 8.11
C LEU A 108 -3.44 5.62 8.40
N PHE A 109 -4.31 5.73 9.39
CA PHE A 109 -4.72 6.98 10.01
C PHE A 109 -3.67 7.45 11.01
N GLU A 110 -3.75 8.70 11.44
CA GLU A 110 -2.79 9.27 12.41
C GLU A 110 -2.81 8.55 13.77
N ARG A 111 -3.90 7.85 14.09
CA ARG A 111 -4.04 7.00 15.28
C ARG A 111 -3.02 5.85 15.30
N ALA A 112 -2.61 5.38 14.13
CA ALA A 112 -1.59 4.35 13.99
C ALA A 112 -0.17 4.86 14.32
N ALA A 113 0.04 6.15 14.59
CA ALA A 113 1.36 6.70 14.86
C ALA A 113 2.08 6.00 16.03
N THR A 114 1.32 5.54 17.03
CA THR A 114 1.87 4.79 18.18
C THR A 114 2.28 3.35 17.83
N ALA A 115 1.90 2.85 16.65
CA ALA A 115 2.35 1.55 16.13
C ALA A 115 3.58 1.68 15.24
N LEU A 116 3.98 2.90 14.84
CA LEU A 116 5.17 3.09 14.02
C LEU A 116 6.43 3.00 14.90
N PRO A 117 7.48 2.30 14.44
CA PRO A 117 8.76 2.33 15.12
C PRO A 117 9.40 3.72 14.99
N ALA A 118 10.30 4.07 15.93
CA ALA A 118 11.04 5.33 15.88
C ALA A 118 11.91 5.48 14.62
N HIS A 119 12.39 4.35 14.09
CA HIS A 119 13.18 4.29 12.87
C HIS A 119 12.65 3.18 11.94
N PRO A 120 12.63 3.41 10.63
CA PRO A 120 12.29 2.37 9.68
C PRO A 120 13.39 1.30 9.62
N THR A 121 13.01 0.07 9.27
CA THR A 121 13.92 -1.05 9.05
C THR A 121 14.79 -0.82 7.82
N ILE A 122 14.18 -0.34 6.73
CA ILE A 122 14.88 0.04 5.49
C ILE A 122 14.46 1.45 5.13
N ASN A 123 15.42 2.25 4.70
CA ASN A 123 15.18 3.57 4.12
C ASN A 123 16.24 3.85 3.05
N VAL A 124 16.00 3.39 1.82
CA VAL A 124 16.98 3.46 0.72
C VAL A 124 16.40 4.19 -0.49
N SER A 125 17.25 4.89 -1.23
CA SER A 125 16.85 5.49 -2.51
C SER A 125 16.52 4.38 -3.52
N LEU A 126 15.48 4.56 -4.34
CA LEU A 126 15.22 3.63 -5.44
C LEU A 126 16.35 3.62 -6.48
N GLY A 127 17.10 4.71 -6.62
CA GLY A 127 18.29 4.80 -7.48
C GLY A 127 19.55 4.19 -6.88
N ASP A 128 19.50 3.62 -5.67
CA ASP A 128 20.63 2.92 -5.07
C ASP A 128 20.92 1.63 -5.86
N GLN A 129 22.19 1.34 -6.16
CA GLN A 129 22.59 0.16 -6.93
C GLN A 129 22.12 -1.16 -6.29
N ARG A 130 21.93 -1.19 -4.97
CA ARG A 130 21.38 -2.35 -4.24
C ARG A 130 19.93 -2.65 -4.62
N MET A 131 19.19 -1.65 -5.12
CA MET A 131 17.81 -1.80 -5.57
C MET A 131 17.73 -2.32 -7.00
N THR A 132 18.76 -2.14 -7.83
CA THR A 132 18.74 -2.50 -9.25
C THR A 132 18.31 -3.95 -9.50
N PRO A 133 18.83 -4.98 -8.80
CA PRO A 133 18.40 -6.36 -9.05
C PRO A 133 16.92 -6.59 -8.77
N ALA A 134 16.40 -6.03 -7.67
CA ALA A 134 15.00 -6.17 -7.28
C ALA A 134 14.07 -5.43 -8.26
N LEU A 135 14.41 -4.20 -8.63
CA LEU A 135 13.63 -3.41 -9.58
C LEU A 135 13.66 -4.02 -11.00
N ALA A 136 14.79 -4.56 -11.43
CA ALA A 136 14.91 -5.25 -12.71
C ALA A 136 14.09 -6.54 -12.73
N ARG A 137 14.09 -7.31 -11.64
CA ARG A 137 13.21 -8.48 -11.49
C ARG A 137 11.75 -8.08 -11.65
N ILE A 138 11.28 -7.10 -10.87
CA ILE A 138 9.87 -6.66 -10.91
C ILE A 138 9.51 -6.11 -12.30
N ALA A 139 10.41 -5.35 -12.92
CA ALA A 139 10.21 -4.87 -14.28
C ALA A 139 10.02 -6.01 -15.28
N SER A 140 10.86 -7.05 -15.19
CA SER A 140 10.74 -8.24 -16.02
C SER A 140 9.46 -9.03 -15.74
N ASP A 141 9.12 -9.26 -14.47
CA ASP A 141 7.98 -10.11 -14.06
C ASP A 141 6.64 -9.51 -14.49
N TYR A 142 6.52 -8.18 -14.50
CA TYR A 142 5.26 -7.48 -14.76
C TYR A 142 5.28 -6.60 -16.03
N GLY A 143 6.33 -6.67 -16.84
CA GLY A 143 6.43 -5.94 -18.11
C GLY A 143 6.56 -4.42 -17.97
N LEU A 144 7.24 -3.96 -16.92
CA LEU A 144 7.58 -2.53 -16.75
C LEU A 144 8.94 -2.23 -17.41
N LEU A 145 9.18 -0.96 -17.75
CA LEU A 145 10.47 -0.47 -18.20
C LEU A 145 11.25 0.11 -17.02
N LEU A 146 12.50 -0.32 -16.80
CA LEU A 146 13.40 0.27 -15.81
C LEU A 146 14.28 1.34 -16.47
N VAL A 147 14.19 2.59 -15.98
CA VAL A 147 14.87 3.78 -16.53
C VAL A 147 15.60 4.56 -15.43
#